data_AF-A0A5C2RQ96-F1
#
_entry.id   AF-A0A5C2RQ96-F1
#
_cell.length_a   1.000
_cell.length_b   1.000
_cell.length_c   1.000
_cell.angle_alpha   90.00
_cell.angle_beta   90.00
_cell.angle_gamma   90.00
#
_symmetry.space_group_name_H-M   'P 1'
#
loop_
_entity.id
_entity.type
_entity.pdbx_description
1 polymer ?
#
loop_
_entity_poly.entity_id
_entity_poly.type
_entity_poly.pdbx_seq_one_letter_code
_entity_poly.pdbx_strand_id
1 'polypeptide(L)'
;MSSTNTVALKGAFISDAVPVGKWLERHHVVYDEKRSGKTYHAFVQGGYPLVGPDPKASYDIEVDVPLGPVILQLRGSINTSTLEADIGLYVKVPFLPAIKLGELSGNLRDGITISVGVPGILEGSVTLYISDDNWLHIKFTLTIFGEEYSADIALFPIPWL
;
A
#
# COMPACT_ATOMS: atom_id res chain seq x y z
N MET A 1 -55.35 -35.48 3.81
CA MET A 1 -54.06 -35.90 4.41
C MET A 1 -52.96 -35.20 3.63
N SER A 2 -52.23 -34.33 4.33
CA SER A 2 -51.20 -33.43 3.81
C SER A 2 -49.82 -34.08 3.99
N SER A 3 -48.92 -33.91 3.02
CA SER A 3 -47.48 -33.93 3.26
C SER A 3 -46.79 -32.95 2.32
N THR A 4 -46.76 -31.67 2.73
CA THR A 4 -45.84 -30.67 2.18
C THR A 4 -44.43 -31.00 2.68
N ASN A 5 -43.53 -31.37 1.77
CA ASN A 5 -42.10 -31.49 2.07
C ASN A 5 -41.50 -30.09 2.19
N THR A 6 -41.44 -29.57 3.42
CA THR A 6 -40.63 -28.41 3.76
C THR A 6 -39.17 -28.83 3.79
N VAL A 7 -38.43 -28.56 2.71
CA VAL A 7 -36.96 -28.59 2.77
C VAL A 7 -36.52 -27.31 3.46
N ALA A 8 -36.09 -27.43 4.72
CA ALA A 8 -35.40 -26.38 5.43
C ALA A 8 -34.05 -26.13 4.72
N LEU A 9 -33.92 -24.99 4.03
CA LEU A 9 -32.61 -24.48 3.62
C LEU A 9 -31.86 -24.09 4.89
N LYS A 10 -31.01 -25.02 5.34
CA LYS A 10 -30.05 -24.85 6.43
C LYS A 10 -29.20 -23.62 6.11
N GLY A 11 -29.15 -22.70 7.07
CA GLY A 11 -28.70 -21.32 6.88
C GLY A 11 -27.39 -21.16 6.10
N ALA A 12 -27.43 -20.32 5.07
CA ALA A 12 -26.27 -19.62 4.58
C ALA A 12 -25.96 -18.49 5.57
N PHE A 13 -25.21 -18.80 6.63
CA PHE A 13 -24.49 -17.77 7.38
C PHE A 13 -23.38 -17.24 6.47
N ILE A 14 -23.63 -16.12 5.80
CA ILE A 14 -22.55 -15.29 5.26
C ILE A 14 -21.99 -14.52 6.45
N SER A 15 -20.79 -14.87 6.90
CA SER A 15 -19.95 -14.02 7.74
C SER A 15 -18.50 -14.51 7.73
N ASP A 16 -17.88 -14.57 6.54
CA ASP A 16 -16.42 -14.66 6.40
C ASP A 16 -15.74 -13.29 6.59
N ALA A 17 -16.39 -12.37 7.32
CA ALA A 17 -15.79 -11.09 7.66
C ALA A 17 -14.67 -11.33 8.68
N VAL A 18 -13.42 -11.28 8.22
CA VAL A 18 -12.25 -11.20 9.10
C VAL A 18 -12.43 -9.97 9.99
N PRO A 19 -12.42 -10.12 11.33
CA PRO A 19 -12.51 -8.97 12.23
C PRO A 19 -11.42 -7.95 11.92
N VAL A 20 -11.75 -6.66 11.86
CA VAL A 20 -10.82 -5.58 11.49
C VAL A 20 -9.51 -5.64 12.28
N GLY A 21 -9.55 -5.95 13.57
CA GLY A 21 -8.34 -6.12 14.39
C GLY A 21 -7.38 -7.18 13.84
N LYS A 22 -7.90 -8.34 13.44
CA LYS A 22 -7.09 -9.42 12.82
C LYS A 22 -6.59 -9.06 11.43
N TRP A 23 -7.33 -8.24 10.69
CA TRP A 23 -6.86 -7.73 9.40
C TRP A 23 -5.69 -6.76 9.61
N LEU A 24 -5.83 -5.81 10.54
CA LEU A 24 -4.80 -4.82 10.86
C LEU A 24 -3.47 -5.45 11.28
N GLU A 25 -3.48 -6.55 12.03
CA GLU A 25 -2.27 -7.28 12.47
C GLU A 25 -1.30 -7.63 11.32
N ARG A 26 -1.78 -7.72 10.08
CA ARG A 26 -0.95 -8.07 8.91
C ARG A 26 -0.91 -6.99 7.82
N HIS A 27 -1.64 -5.90 8.00
CA HIS A 27 -1.85 -4.88 6.98
C HIS A 27 -1.59 -3.45 7.50
N HIS A 28 -1.17 -3.30 8.76
CA HIS A 28 -0.93 -2.00 9.39
C HIS A 28 0.49 -1.94 9.95
N VAL A 29 1.27 -0.98 9.45
CA VAL A 29 2.60 -0.65 9.94
C VAL A 29 2.52 0.68 10.70
N VAL A 30 3.14 0.72 11.88
CA VAL A 30 3.31 1.92 12.68
C VAL A 30 4.80 2.26 12.73
N TYR A 31 5.15 3.49 12.39
CA TYR A 31 6.53 3.97 12.40
C TYR A 31 6.65 5.24 13.24
N ASP A 32 7.47 5.20 14.28
CA ASP A 32 7.76 6.34 15.14
C ASP A 32 9.08 7.00 14.71
N GLU A 33 8.99 8.17 14.07
CA GLU A 33 10.15 8.94 13.64
C GLU A 33 10.79 9.64 14.84
N LYS A 34 11.93 9.10 15.30
CA LYS A 34 12.60 9.53 16.53
C LYS A 34 12.98 11.01 16.54
N ARG A 35 13.33 11.59 15.38
CA ARG A 35 13.81 12.97 15.33
C ARG A 35 12.70 14.00 15.47
N SER A 36 11.56 13.75 14.82
CA SER A 36 10.42 14.66 14.85
C SER A 36 9.42 14.33 15.95
N GLY A 37 9.46 13.10 16.48
CA GLY A 37 8.43 12.57 17.37
C GLY A 37 7.11 12.25 16.67
N LYS A 38 7.05 12.33 15.33
CA LYS A 38 5.84 12.01 14.56
C LYS A 38 5.68 10.49 14.43
N THR A 39 4.45 10.03 14.59
CA THR A 39 4.04 8.65 14.28
C THR A 39 3.38 8.61 12.91
N TYR A 40 3.80 7.66 12.08
CA TYR A 40 3.25 7.40 10.77
C TYR A 40 2.54 6.06 10.76
N HIS A 41 1.47 5.98 9.97
CA HIS A 41 0.74 4.75 9.73
C HIS A 41 0.79 4.43 8.24
N ALA A 42 1.12 3.20 7.89
CA ALA A 42 0.99 2.69 6.53
C ALA A 42 0.05 1.48 6.54
N PHE A 43 -0.93 1.49 5.64
CA PHE A 43 -1.84 0.39 5.42
C PHE A 43 -1.44 -0.30 4.14
N VAL A 44 -1.02 -1.57 4.24
CA VAL A 44 -0.44 -2.34 3.15
C VAL A 44 -1.37 -3.49 2.84
N GLN A 45 -1.75 -3.62 1.58
CA GLN A 45 -2.44 -4.78 1.03
C GLN A 45 -1.64 -5.26 -0.17
N GLY A 46 -1.35 -6.56 -0.20
CA GLY A 46 -0.67 -7.17 -1.33
C GLY A 46 -1.11 -8.62 -1.51
N GLY A 47 -1.10 -9.08 -2.76
CA GLY A 47 -1.66 -10.37 -3.12
C GLY A 47 -0.87 -11.05 -4.22
N TYR A 48 -0.67 -12.37 -4.06
CA TYR A 48 -0.38 -13.23 -5.20
C TYR A 48 -1.67 -13.43 -6.01
N PRO A 49 -1.59 -13.52 -7.34
CA PRO A 49 -2.73 -13.86 -8.16
C PRO A 49 -3.36 -15.18 -7.68
N LEU A 50 -4.67 -15.16 -7.46
CA LEU A 50 -5.41 -16.25 -6.81
C LEU A 50 -5.73 -17.43 -7.75
N VAL A 51 -5.51 -17.28 -9.07
CA VAL A 51 -5.86 -18.29 -10.07
C VAL A 51 -4.67 -18.57 -10.99
N GLY A 52 -3.99 -19.68 -10.70
CA GLY A 52 -2.92 -20.24 -11.53
C GLY A 52 -1.52 -19.70 -11.18
N PRO A 53 -0.45 -20.45 -11.52
CA PRO A 53 0.91 -19.92 -11.44
C PRO A 53 1.02 -18.73 -12.37
N ASP A 54 1.35 -17.56 -11.84
CA ASP A 54 1.64 -16.39 -12.67
C ASP A 54 2.98 -16.60 -13.37
N PRO A 55 3.02 -16.71 -14.71
CA PRO A 55 4.27 -16.84 -15.45
C PRO A 55 5.20 -15.63 -15.28
N LYS A 56 4.72 -14.51 -14.72
CA LYS A 56 5.48 -13.28 -14.49
C LYS A 56 5.90 -13.03 -13.03
N ALA A 57 5.52 -13.91 -12.10
CA ALA A 57 5.79 -13.74 -10.67
C ALA A 57 5.45 -12.31 -10.16
N SER A 58 4.34 -11.76 -10.64
CA SER A 58 3.86 -10.42 -10.31
C SER A 58 3.18 -10.42 -8.95
N TYR A 59 3.52 -9.43 -8.14
CA TYR A 59 2.92 -9.18 -6.83
C TYR A 59 2.25 -7.81 -6.84
N ASP A 60 0.93 -7.79 -6.73
CA ASP A 60 0.17 -6.55 -6.71
C ASP A 60 0.26 -5.91 -5.33
N ILE A 61 0.44 -4.59 -5.31
CA ILE A 61 0.57 -3.80 -4.09
C ILE A 61 -0.42 -2.64 -4.06
N GLU A 62 -0.99 -2.44 -2.88
CA GLU A 62 -1.78 -1.28 -2.52
C GLU A 62 -1.31 -0.78 -1.16
N VAL A 63 -0.78 0.44 -1.13
CA VAL A 63 -0.33 1.06 0.13
C VAL A 63 -0.98 2.41 0.29
N ASP A 64 -1.55 2.66 1.47
CA ASP A 64 -2.11 3.94 1.86
C ASP A 64 -1.38 4.47 3.09
N VAL A 65 -0.82 5.68 2.98
CA VAL A 65 -0.12 6.38 4.06
C VAL A 65 -0.85 7.68 4.34
N PRO A 66 -1.65 7.77 5.42
CA PRO A 66 -2.25 9.04 5.84
C PRO A 66 -1.17 10.01 6.31
N LEU A 67 -1.14 11.20 5.72
CA LEU A 67 -0.21 12.28 6.01
C LEU A 67 -1.02 13.56 6.29
N GLY A 68 -1.43 13.72 7.55
CA GLY A 68 -2.31 14.82 7.96
C GLY A 68 -3.66 14.75 7.21
N PRO A 69 -4.03 15.78 6.42
CA PRO A 69 -5.31 15.82 5.72
C PRO A 69 -5.32 15.04 4.40
N VAL A 70 -4.21 14.44 3.95
CA VAL A 70 -4.15 13.68 2.69
C VAL A 70 -3.76 12.23 2.90
N ILE A 71 -3.99 11.39 1.89
CA ILE A 71 -3.50 10.01 1.85
C ILE A 71 -2.59 9.87 0.64
N LEU A 72 -1.34 9.46 0.86
CA LEU A 72 -0.42 9.05 -0.19
C LEU A 72 -0.75 7.60 -0.57
N GLN A 73 -1.02 7.34 -1.84
CA GLN A 73 -1.43 6.03 -2.33
C GLN A 73 -0.43 5.48 -3.34
N LEU A 74 0.03 4.26 -3.10
CA LEU A 74 0.82 3.48 -4.05
C LEU A 74 -0.06 2.36 -4.59
N ARG A 75 -0.12 2.22 -5.91
CA ARG A 75 -0.92 1.19 -6.59
C ARG A 75 -0.17 0.65 -7.79
N GLY A 76 0.06 -0.65 -7.83
CA GLY A 76 0.74 -1.27 -8.98
C GLY A 76 1.27 -2.65 -8.67
N SER A 77 2.32 -3.05 -9.37
CA SER A 77 2.87 -4.40 -9.29
C SER A 77 4.38 -4.43 -9.21
N ILE A 78 4.91 -5.48 -8.61
CA ILE A 78 6.34 -5.81 -8.56
C ILE A 78 6.53 -7.17 -9.21
N ASN A 79 7.41 -7.25 -10.21
CA ASN A 79 7.91 -8.52 -10.69
C ASN A 79 8.92 -9.06 -9.68
N THR A 80 8.56 -10.10 -8.94
CA THR A 80 9.39 -10.63 -7.85
C THR A 80 10.65 -11.38 -8.34
N SER A 81 10.74 -11.70 -9.64
CA SER A 81 11.93 -12.33 -10.23
C SER A 81 12.99 -11.31 -10.68
N THR A 82 12.56 -10.14 -11.18
CA THR A 82 13.47 -9.09 -11.67
C THR A 82 13.60 -7.91 -10.72
N LEU A 83 12.67 -7.79 -9.76
CA LEU A 83 12.47 -6.63 -8.89
C LEU A 83 12.12 -5.34 -9.64
N GLU A 84 11.65 -5.48 -10.88
CA GLU A 84 11.06 -4.38 -11.61
C GLU A 84 9.69 -4.05 -11.02
N ALA A 85 9.53 -2.79 -10.63
CA ALA A 85 8.26 -2.25 -10.20
C ALA A 85 7.64 -1.42 -11.32
N ASP A 86 6.32 -1.40 -11.33
CA ASP A 86 5.50 -0.43 -12.04
C ASP A 86 4.37 0.02 -11.12
N ILE A 87 4.58 1.14 -10.43
CA ILE A 87 3.73 1.58 -9.33
C ILE A 87 3.27 3.03 -9.57
N GLY A 88 1.97 3.23 -9.72
CA GLY A 88 1.37 4.55 -9.73
C GLY A 88 1.38 5.17 -8.34
N LEU A 89 1.80 6.44 -8.27
CA LEU A 89 1.77 7.26 -7.07
C LEU A 89 0.63 8.28 -7.17
N TYR A 90 -0.22 8.34 -6.14
CA TYR A 90 -1.36 9.25 -6.09
C TYR A 90 -1.42 9.97 -4.74
N VAL A 91 -2.06 11.14 -4.75
CA VAL A 91 -2.53 11.79 -3.52
C VAL A 91 -4.05 11.82 -3.52
N LYS A 92 -4.64 11.46 -2.39
CA LYS A 92 -6.08 11.61 -2.15
C LYS A 92 -6.31 12.69 -1.10
N VAL A 93 -6.99 13.74 -1.51
CA VAL A 93 -7.50 14.80 -0.64
C VAL A 93 -8.99 14.51 -0.38
N PRO A 94 -9.51 14.67 0.85
CA PRO A 94 -10.92 14.50 1.14
C PRO A 94 -11.81 15.28 0.16
N PHE A 95 -12.90 14.66 -0.27
CA PHE A 95 -13.89 15.21 -1.22
C PHE A 95 -13.40 15.44 -2.65
N LEU A 96 -12.14 15.13 -2.98
CA LEU A 96 -11.62 15.17 -4.34
C LEU A 96 -11.30 13.74 -4.85
N PRO A 97 -11.36 13.50 -6.17
CA PRO A 97 -10.76 12.31 -6.77
C PRO A 97 -9.26 12.23 -6.46
N ALA A 98 -8.71 11.02 -6.44
CA ALA A 98 -7.27 10.82 -6.30
C ALA A 98 -6.54 11.46 -7.49
N ILE A 99 -5.49 12.22 -7.21
CA ILE A 99 -4.66 12.93 -8.19
C ILE A 99 -3.41 12.10 -8.42
N LYS A 100 -3.16 11.68 -9.66
CA LYS A 100 -1.94 10.97 -10.04
C LYS A 100 -0.75 11.93 -9.99
N LEU A 101 0.27 11.58 -9.22
CA LEU A 101 1.52 12.33 -9.08
C LEU A 101 2.59 11.83 -10.05
N GLY A 102 2.53 10.55 -10.41
CA GLY A 102 3.40 9.95 -11.42
C GLY A 102 3.47 8.44 -11.31
N GLU A 103 4.50 7.86 -11.93
CA GLU A 103 4.79 6.43 -11.93
C GLU A 103 6.21 6.19 -11.42
N LEU A 104 6.34 5.23 -10.52
CA LEU A 104 7.59 4.69 -10.00
C LEU A 104 7.83 3.39 -10.75
N SER A 105 8.54 3.50 -11.88
CA SER A 105 8.86 2.36 -12.73
C SER A 105 10.38 2.18 -12.83
N GLY A 106 10.89 0.98 -12.57
CA GLY A 106 12.33 0.70 -12.50
C GLY A 106 12.69 -0.46 -11.58
N ASN A 107 13.99 -0.67 -11.33
CA ASN A 107 14.44 -1.72 -10.44
C ASN A 107 14.46 -1.26 -8.98
N LEU A 108 13.81 -2.00 -8.08
CA LEU A 108 13.73 -1.64 -6.67
C LEU A 108 15.06 -1.74 -5.90
N ARG A 109 16.06 -2.49 -6.39
CA ARG A 109 17.40 -2.51 -5.77
C ARG A 109 18.21 -1.26 -6.05
N ASP A 110 17.97 -0.61 -7.19
CA ASP A 110 18.61 0.67 -7.52
C ASP A 110 17.95 1.83 -6.77
N GLY A 111 16.72 1.62 -6.30
CA GLY A 111 15.85 2.65 -5.75
C GLY A 111 15.21 3.48 -6.87
N ILE A 112 13.91 3.73 -6.72
CA ILE A 112 13.10 4.46 -7.69
C ILE A 112 12.61 5.73 -7.00
N THR A 113 13.09 6.89 -7.44
CA THR A 113 12.71 8.19 -6.87
C THR A 113 11.92 9.01 -7.86
N ILE A 114 10.84 9.64 -7.39
CA ILE A 114 10.08 10.63 -8.14
C ILE A 114 9.95 11.92 -7.33
N SER A 115 10.13 13.06 -8.00
CA SER A 115 9.76 14.37 -7.47
C SER A 115 8.30 14.65 -7.79
N VAL A 116 7.55 15.10 -6.79
CA VAL A 116 6.10 15.35 -6.90
C VAL A 116 5.78 16.80 -6.56
N GLY A 117 4.74 17.32 -7.19
CA GLY A 117 4.31 18.70 -6.97
C GLY A 117 2.88 18.92 -7.45
N VAL A 118 2.02 19.36 -6.53
CA VAL A 118 0.68 19.87 -6.81
C VAL A 118 0.57 21.22 -6.09
N PRO A 119 0.53 22.35 -6.82
CA PRO A 119 0.55 23.67 -6.22
C PRO A 119 -0.49 23.86 -5.11
N GLY A 120 -0.02 24.29 -3.94
CA GLY A 120 -0.85 24.53 -2.75
C GLY A 120 -1.30 23.28 -2.00
N ILE A 121 -1.00 22.08 -2.48
CA ILE A 121 -1.36 20.81 -1.83
C ILE A 121 -0.11 20.10 -1.32
N LEU A 122 0.82 19.77 -2.21
CA LEU A 122 2.03 19.04 -1.83
C LEU A 122 3.21 19.28 -2.76
N GLU A 123 4.42 19.15 -2.23
CA GLU A 123 5.66 19.08 -3.01
C GLU A 123 6.69 18.20 -2.28
N GLY A 124 7.67 17.68 -3.02
CA GLY A 124 8.79 16.94 -2.45
C GLY A 124 9.16 15.71 -3.27
N SER A 125 9.58 14.64 -2.59
CA SER A 125 10.02 13.41 -3.25
C SER A 125 9.57 12.16 -2.51
N VAL A 126 9.33 11.11 -3.28
CA VAL A 126 9.06 9.75 -2.79
C VAL A 126 10.04 8.79 -3.46
N THR A 127 10.60 7.89 -2.66
CA THR A 127 11.49 6.82 -3.11
C THR A 127 10.93 5.47 -2.67
N LEU A 128 10.86 4.52 -3.59
CA LEU A 128 10.67 3.11 -3.29
C LEU A 128 11.97 2.35 -3.52
N TYR A 129 12.32 1.48 -2.59
CA TYR A 129 13.51 0.65 -2.73
C TYR A 129 13.42 -0.61 -1.89
N ILE A 130 14.26 -1.59 -2.21
CA ILE A 130 14.50 -2.75 -1.34
C ILE A 130 15.80 -2.53 -0.58
N SER A 131 15.74 -2.66 0.74
CA SER A 131 16.89 -2.59 1.64
C SER A 131 17.62 -3.95 1.72
N ASP A 132 18.82 -3.97 2.30
CA ASP A 132 19.64 -5.18 2.47
C ASP A 132 18.96 -6.26 3.33
N ASP A 133 17.93 -5.89 4.09
CA ASP A 133 17.08 -6.80 4.87
C ASP A 133 15.98 -7.48 4.02
N ASN A 134 15.95 -7.23 2.71
CA ASN A 134 14.94 -7.70 1.76
C ASN A 134 13.52 -7.15 2.02
N TRP A 135 13.39 -6.02 2.73
CA TRP A 135 12.13 -5.32 2.88
C TRP A 135 11.93 -4.29 1.77
N LEU A 136 10.68 -4.14 1.34
CA LEU A 136 10.28 -2.98 0.55
C LEU A 136 10.11 -1.78 1.49
N HIS A 137 10.79 -0.68 1.17
CA HIS A 137 10.73 0.57 1.88
C HIS A 137 10.03 1.64 1.04
N ILE A 138 9.29 2.51 1.73
CA ILE A 138 8.90 3.82 1.22
C ILE A 138 9.63 4.89 2.03
N LYS A 139 10.40 5.72 1.35
CA LYS A 139 11.01 6.91 1.91
C LYS A 139 10.40 8.13 1.26
N PHE A 140 10.04 9.12 2.06
CA PHE A 140 9.50 10.37 1.54
C PHE A 140 9.99 11.56 2.34
N THR A 141 10.07 12.69 1.65
CA THR A 141 10.21 14.02 2.24
C THR A 141 9.25 14.91 1.47
N LEU A 142 8.16 15.29 2.13
CA LEU A 142 7.02 15.97 1.53
C LEU A 142 6.63 17.17 2.38
N THR A 143 6.30 18.29 1.73
CA THR A 143 5.61 19.41 2.35
C THR A 143 4.16 19.34 1.91
N ILE A 144 3.24 19.18 2.85
CA ILE A 144 1.79 19.07 2.60
C ILE A 144 1.09 20.22 3.31
N PHE A 145 0.38 21.06 2.55
CA PHE A 145 -0.25 22.30 3.06
C PHE A 145 0.68 23.16 3.94
N GLY A 146 1.97 23.20 3.61
CA GLY A 146 2.99 23.96 4.33
C GLY A 146 3.61 23.26 5.54
N GLU A 147 3.19 22.03 5.86
CA GLU A 147 3.77 21.24 6.94
C GLU A 147 4.70 20.14 6.38
N GLU A 148 5.87 19.97 6.99
CA GLU A 148 6.84 18.96 6.59
C GLU A 148 6.52 17.57 7.16
N TYR A 149 6.60 16.56 6.31
CA TYR A 149 6.48 15.14 6.61
C TYR A 149 7.68 14.41 6.02
N SER A 150 8.39 13.65 6.85
CA SER A 150 9.55 12.88 6.41
C SER A 150 9.61 11.58 7.20
N ALA A 151 9.74 10.47 6.48
CA ALA A 151 9.89 9.15 7.07
C ALA A 151 10.57 8.18 6.10
N ASP A 152 11.07 7.08 6.66
CA ASP A 152 11.58 5.92 5.96
C ASP A 152 10.94 4.69 6.61
N ILE A 153 9.94 4.12 5.93
CA ILE A 153 9.04 3.12 6.48
C ILE A 153 9.28 1.80 5.76
N ALA A 154 9.71 0.77 6.49
CA ALA A 154 9.71 -0.61 6.03
C ALA A 154 8.26 -1.11 5.97
N LEU A 155 7.80 -1.49 4.78
CA LEU A 155 6.39 -1.86 4.54
C LEU A 155 6.15 -3.36 4.74
N PHE A 156 6.86 -4.19 3.99
CA PHE A 156 6.76 -5.65 4.07
C PHE A 156 7.98 -6.34 3.48
N PRO A 157 8.31 -7.57 3.92
CA PRO A 157 9.38 -8.37 3.33
C PRO A 157 8.99 -8.91 1.95
N ILE A 158 9.92 -8.93 1.01
CA ILE A 158 9.75 -9.63 -0.27
C ILE A 158 10.15 -11.09 -0.06
N PRO A 159 9.22 -12.07 -0.07
CA PRO A 159 9.44 -13.40 0.53
C PRO A 159 10.47 -14.31 -0.15
N TRP A 160 11.03 -13.91 -1.30
CA TRP A 160 11.82 -14.78 -2.17
C TRP A 160 13.19 -14.20 -2.54
N LEU A 161 13.61 -13.15 -1.84
CA LEU A 161 14.95 -12.56 -1.97
C LEU A 161 15.94 -13.10 -0.94
#